data_AF-A0A3D2NB14-F1
#
_entry.id   AF-A0A3D2NB14-F1
#
_cell.length_a   1.000
_cell.length_b   1.000
_cell.length_c   1.000
_cell.angle_alpha   90.00
_cell.angle_beta   90.00
_cell.angle_gamma   90.00
#
_symmetry.space_group_name_H-M   'P 1'
#
loop_
_entity.id
_entity.type
_entity.pdbx_description
1 polymer ?
#
loop_
_entity_poly.entity_id
_entity_poly.type
_entity_poly.pdbx_seq_one_letter_code
_entity_poly.pdbx_strand_id
1 'polypeptide(L)' 'MEEKFVPYEKMSYRERRREDAKHRRTWGGLNPRTRKAESGKVYKRGDKHKRTELNWYTKLR' A
#
# COMPACT_ATOMS: atom_id res chain seq x y z
N MET A 1 2.62 -20.30 -25.36
CA MET A 1 1.45 -20.96 -24.75
C MET A 1 1.01 -20.05 -23.62
N GLU A 2 -0.20 -19.50 -23.70
CA GLU A 2 -0.75 -18.69 -22.60
C GLU A 2 -1.09 -19.62 -21.44
N GLU A 3 -0.47 -19.38 -20.28
CA GLU A 3 -0.93 -20.01 -19.04
C GLU A 3 -2.33 -19.47 -18.74
N LYS A 4 -3.32 -20.37 -18.69
CA LYS A 4 -4.69 -20.00 -18.33
C LYS A 4 -4.66 -19.47 -16.89
N PHE A 5 -5.15 -18.24 -16.72
CA PHE A 5 -5.26 -17.64 -15.39
C PHE A 5 -6.23 -18.46 -14.53
N VAL A 6 -5.72 -19.03 -13.45
CA VAL A 6 -6.52 -19.72 -12.43
C VAL A 6 -6.66 -18.82 -11.21
N PRO A 7 -7.88 -18.44 -10.81
CA PRO A 7 -8.10 -17.69 -9.59
C PRO A 7 -7.60 -18.45 -8.36
N TYR A 8 -7.06 -17.72 -7.36
CA TYR A 8 -6.49 -18.29 -6.13
C TYR A 8 -7.42 -19.27 -5.40
N GLU A 9 -8.73 -18.98 -5.38
CA GLU A 9 -9.75 -19.82 -4.76
C GLU A 9 -9.95 -21.17 -5.45
N LYS A 10 -9.59 -21.27 -6.72
CA LYS A 10 -9.74 -22.45 -7.57
C LYS A 10 -8.44 -23.22 -7.76
N MET A 11 -7.32 -22.71 -7.22
CA MET A 11 -6.04 -23.42 -7.26
C MET A 11 -6.06 -24.66 -6.36
N SER A 12 -5.26 -25.67 -6.72
CA SER A 12 -5.04 -26.80 -5.83
C SER A 12 -4.37 -26.33 -4.54
N TYR A 13 -4.59 -27.08 -3.45
CA TYR A 13 -3.97 -26.78 -2.16
C TYR A 13 -2.43 -26.64 -2.25
N ARG A 14 -1.78 -27.45 -3.09
CA ARG A 14 -0.32 -27.46 -3.25
C ARG A 14 0.18 -26.21 -3.97
N GLU A 15 -0.52 -25.77 -5.01
CA GLU A 15 -0.18 -24.54 -5.74
C GLU A 15 -0.38 -23.30 -4.87
N ARG A 16 -1.51 -23.24 -4.16
CA ARG A 16 -1.79 -22.17 -3.20
C ARG A 16 -0.68 -21.99 -2.17
N ARG A 17 -0.20 -23.12 -1.61
CA ARG A 17 0.91 -23.12 -0.65
C ARG A 17 2.23 -22.62 -1.26
N ARG A 18 2.52 -22.98 -2.51
CA ARG A 18 3.71 -22.49 -3.24
C ARG A 18 3.62 -20.98 -3.46
N GLU A 19 2.46 -20.49 -3.87
CA GLU A 19 2.21 -19.06 -4.10
C GLU A 19 2.36 -18.26 -2.79
N ASP A 20 1.71 -18.71 -1.71
CA ASP A 20 1.87 -18.13 -0.38
C ASP A 20 3.33 -18.09 0.09
N ALA A 21 4.09 -19.15 -0.17
CA ALA A 21 5.50 -19.21 0.21
C ALA A 21 6.37 -18.20 -0.54
N LYS A 22 6.04 -17.90 -1.81
CA LYS A 22 6.69 -16.82 -2.58
C LYS A 22 6.39 -15.46 -1.95
N HIS A 23 5.13 -15.20 -1.61
CA HIS A 23 4.69 -13.91 -1.05
C HIS A 23 5.17 -13.69 0.39
N ARG A 24 5.24 -14.73 1.23
CA ARG A 24 5.63 -14.60 2.65
C ARG A 24 7.10 -14.27 2.89
N ARG A 25 7.97 -14.58 1.93
CA ARG A 25 9.43 -14.42 2.13
C ARG A 25 9.88 -12.96 2.12
N THR A 26 9.09 -12.08 1.51
CA THR A 26 9.41 -10.66 1.43
C THR A 26 8.21 -9.86 1.88
N TRP A 27 8.44 -8.76 2.57
CA TRP A 27 7.38 -7.79 2.87
C TRP A 27 7.02 -6.93 1.64
N GLY A 28 7.37 -7.39 0.43
CA GLY A 28 7.35 -6.58 -0.79
C GLY A 28 8.25 -5.34 -0.65
N GLY A 29 7.71 -4.17 -0.96
CA GLY A 29 8.36 -2.87 -0.74
C GLY A 29 8.24 -2.32 0.68
N LEU A 30 7.60 -3.06 1.60
CA LEU A 30 7.38 -2.60 2.97
C LEU A 30 8.58 -2.99 3.84
N ASN A 31 9.37 -2.03 4.32
CA ASN A 31 10.41 -2.32 5.30
C ASN A 31 9.81 -2.26 6.73
N PRO A 32 9.66 -3.40 7.44
CA PRO A 32 9.05 -3.41 8.78
C PRO A 32 9.87 -2.60 9.80
N ARG A 33 11.17 -2.41 9.56
CA ARG A 33 12.04 -1.61 10.44
C ARG A 33 11.73 -0.12 10.38
N THR A 34 11.25 0.39 9.24
CA THR A 34 10.96 1.82 9.04
C THR A 34 9.49 2.17 9.25
N ARG A 35 8.61 1.18 9.43
CA ARG A 35 7.19 1.42 9.67
C ARG A 35 6.95 1.72 11.15
N LYS A 36 6.74 3.00 11.47
CA LYS A 36 6.23 3.42 12.79
C LYS A 36 4.72 3.59 12.69
N ALA A 37 3.97 2.95 13.61
CA ALA A 37 2.56 3.29 13.78
C ALA A 37 2.46 4.74 14.26
N GLU A 38 1.51 5.50 13.72
CA GLU A 38 1.31 6.87 14.17
C GLU A 38 0.79 6.86 15.61
N SER A 39 1.64 7.24 16.56
CA SER A 39 1.22 7.36 17.95
C SER A 39 0.40 8.64 18.12
N GLY A 40 -0.78 8.54 18.74
CA GLY A 40 -1.67 9.70 19.00
C GLY A 40 -1.07 10.78 19.93
N LYS A 41 0.10 10.52 20.53
CA LYS A 41 0.85 11.46 21.38
C LYS A 41 1.87 12.32 20.61
N VAL A 42 2.13 12.01 19.34
CA VAL A 42 3.09 12.79 18.55
C VAL A 42 2.41 14.05 18.05
N TYR A 43 2.98 15.19 18.45
CA TYR A 43 2.55 16.50 17.97
C TYR A 43 2.76 16.61 16.46
N LYS A 44 1.66 16.59 15.70
CA LYS A 44 1.66 16.91 14.27
C LYS A 44 1.40 18.40 14.13
N ARG A 45 2.37 19.15 13.58
CA ARG A 45 2.12 20.53 13.17
C ARG A 45 1.12 20.50 12.02
N GLY A 46 -0.12 20.91 12.28
CA GLY A 46 -1.07 21.16 11.21
C GLY A 46 -0.51 22.25 10.31
N ASP A 47 -0.65 22.08 8.99
CA ASP A 47 -0.32 23.15 8.05
C ASP A 47 -1.09 24.41 8.45
N LYS A 48 -0.36 25.52 8.62
CA LYS A 48 -0.95 26.81 9.02
C LYS A 48 -2.00 27.30 8.03
N HIS A 49 -1.91 26.83 6.79
CA HIS A 49 -2.85 27.13 5.73
C HIS A 49 -3.57 25.84 5.33
N LYS A 50 -4.89 25.79 5.57
CA LYS A 50 -5.72 24.79 4.90
C LYS A 50 -5.56 25.04 3.40
N ARG A 51 -5.06 24.07 2.64
CA ARG A 51 -5.17 24.07 1.18
C ARG A 51 -6.66 23.99 0.84
N THR A 52 -7.33 25.13 0.81
CA THR A 52 -8.67 25.23 0.25
C THR A 52 -8.50 25.14 -1.26
N GLU A 53 -9.05 24.09 -1.86
CA GLU A 53 -9.03 23.85 -3.31
C GLU A 53 -9.81 24.90 -4.13
N LEU A 54 -10.37 25.92 -3.48
CA LEU A 54 -10.90 27.10 -4.15
C LEU A 54 -10.02 28.32 -3.89
N ASN A 55 -8.90 28.37 -4.58
CA ASN A 55 -8.29 29.65 -4.93
C ASN A 55 -8.36 29.80 -6.45
N TRP A 56 -9.31 30.61 -6.92
CA TRP A 56 -9.49 30.92 -8.34
C TRP A 56 -8.20 31.48 -8.99
N TYR A 57 -7.28 32.02 -8.17
CA TYR A 57 -6.01 32.60 -8.60
C TYR A 57 -4.91 31.57 -8.89
N THR A 58 -5.00 30.34 -8.36
CA THR A 58 -3.96 29.31 -8.55
C THR A 58 -4.10 28.48 -9.83
N LYS A 59 -5.17 28.69 -10.61
CA LYS A 59 -5.47 27.93 -11.85
C LYS A 59 -4.88 28.55 -13.12
N LEU A 60 -4.40 29.81 -13.04
CA LEU A 60 -3.87 30.57 -14.18
C LEU A 60 -2.33 30.64 -14.21
N ARG A 61 -1.65 29.84 -13.38
CA ARG A 61 -0.20 29.70 -13.40
C ARG A 61 0.21 28.34 -13.96
#